data_AF-A0A7W2TL08-F1
#
_entry.id   AF-A0A7W2TL08-F1
#
_cell.length_a   1.000
_cell.length_b   1.000
_cell.length_c   1.000
_cell.angle_alpha   90.00
_cell.angle_beta   90.00
_cell.angle_gamma   90.00
#
_symmetry.space_group_name_H-M   'P 1'
#
loop_
_entity.id
_entity.type
_entity.pdbx_description
1 polymer ?
#
loop_
_entity_poly.entity_id
_entity_poly.type
_entity_poly.pdbx_seq_one_letter_code
_entity_poly.pdbx_strand_id
1 'polypeptide(L)'
;LTEGELTLNTDGSYTFTPNDNFNGAVPVITYIVTDGAGDTQTSTLTISVTPVSDLSDDNETVTVAEDTTATGNVLDNAETADGP
;
A
#
# COMPACT_ATOMS: atom_id res chain seq x y z
N LEU A 1 2.84 7.03 12.05
CA LEU A 1 3.91 6.90 11.02
C LEU A 1 3.39 7.64 9.79
N THR A 2 4.24 8.19 8.92
CA THR A 2 3.74 8.81 7.67
C THR A 2 3.15 7.78 6.72
N GLU A 3 3.50 6.51 6.94
CA GLU A 3 3.16 5.33 6.16
C GLU A 3 1.86 4.65 6.61
N GLY A 4 1.32 5.04 7.78
CA GLY A 4 0.14 4.41 8.37
C GLY A 4 -0.01 4.55 9.88
N GLU A 5 -0.95 3.81 10.44
CA GLU A 5 -1.24 3.73 11.87
C GLU A 5 -0.70 2.43 12.48
N LEU A 6 0.11 2.55 13.53
CA LEU A 6 0.62 1.42 14.31
C LEU A 6 -0.01 1.45 15.70
N THR A 7 -0.64 0.36 16.10
CA THR A 7 -1.01 0.09 17.50
C THR A 7 -0.15 -1.05 18.03
N LEU A 8 0.49 -0.83 19.17
CA LEU A 8 1.25 -1.86 19.90
C LEU A 8 0.69 -1.99 21.31
N ASN A 9 0.22 -3.19 21.66
CA ASN A 9 -0.40 -3.49 22.94
C ASN A 9 0.63 -3.96 23.97
N THR A 10 0.28 -3.86 25.26
CA THR A 10 1.14 -4.31 26.37
C THR A 10 1.36 -5.81 26.40
N ASP A 11 0.50 -6.60 25.76
CA ASP A 11 0.68 -8.05 25.60
C ASP A 11 1.60 -8.42 24.43
N GLY A 12 2.15 -7.43 23.73
CA GLY A 12 3.05 -7.60 22.58
C GLY A 12 2.35 -7.80 21.24
N SER A 13 1.01 -7.87 21.20
CA SER A 13 0.29 -7.87 19.93
C SER A 13 0.35 -6.50 19.26
N TYR A 14 0.42 -6.48 17.93
CA TYR A 14 0.44 -5.23 17.16
C TYR A 14 -0.45 -5.30 15.92
N THR A 15 -0.95 -4.14 15.51
CA THR A 15 -1.61 -3.94 14.23
C THR A 15 -0.95 -2.76 13.51
N PHE A 16 -0.70 -2.92 12.21
CA PHE A 16 -0.27 -1.83 11.35
C PHE A 16 -1.24 -1.73 10.18
N THR A 17 -1.88 -0.58 10.04
CA THR A 17 -2.75 -0.25 8.90
C THR A 17 -2.01 0.76 8.04
N PRO A 18 -1.53 0.36 6.85
CA PRO A 18 -0.92 1.29 5.90
C PRO A 18 -1.92 2.39 5.49
N ASN A 19 -1.42 3.58 5.16
CA ASN A 19 -2.23 4.56 4.44
C ASN A 19 -2.61 4.02 3.05
N ASP A 20 -3.70 4.52 2.49
CA ASP A 20 -4.12 4.18 1.12
C ASP A 20 -2.97 4.39 0.14
N ASN A 21 -2.75 3.39 -0.73
CA ASN A 21 -1.71 3.30 -1.76
C ASN A 21 -0.27 3.41 -1.24
N PHE A 22 -0.04 3.23 0.07
CA PHE A 22 1.32 3.09 0.58
C PHE A 22 1.84 1.67 0.34
N ASN A 23 2.95 1.57 -0.37
CA ASN A 23 3.77 0.37 -0.47
C ASN A 23 5.24 0.73 -0.19
N GLY A 24 5.98 -0.22 0.38
CA GLY A 24 7.39 -0.05 0.69
C GLY A 24 7.74 -0.28 2.16
N ALA A 25 8.95 0.17 2.52
CA ALA A 25 9.50 -0.02 3.85
C ALA A 25 8.97 1.02 4.84
N VAL A 26 8.52 0.54 6.00
CA VAL A 26 8.17 1.41 7.13
C VAL A 26 9.45 1.69 7.94
N PRO A 27 9.62 2.90 8.50
CA PRO A 27 10.71 3.19 9.43
C PRO A 27 10.81 2.13 10.54
N VAL A 28 12.03 1.71 10.89
CA VAL A 28 12.25 0.70 11.93
C VAL A 28 11.66 1.18 13.25
N ILE A 29 10.77 0.37 13.82
CA ILE A 29 10.12 0.66 15.10
C ILE A 29 10.99 0.05 16.19
N THR A 30 11.34 0.85 17.21
CA THR A 30 12.08 0.39 18.38
C THR A 30 11.14 0.33 19.58
N TYR A 31 11.16 -0.77 20.32
CA TYR A 31 10.34 -0.97 21.52
C TYR A 31 11.15 -1.58 22.66
N ILE A 32 10.61 -1.48 23.88
CA ILE A 32 11.23 -2.00 25.11
C ILE A 32 10.30 -3.05 25.70
N VAL A 33 10.85 -4.22 26.00
CA VAL A 33 10.19 -5.28 26.75
C VAL A 33 10.68 -5.23 28.18
N THR A 34 9.77 -5.35 29.15
CA THR A 34 10.09 -5.47 30.57
C THR A 34 9.65 -6.84 31.07
N ASP A 35 10.53 -7.58 31.74
CA ASP A 35 10.18 -8.86 32.33
C ASP A 35 9.51 -8.71 33.71
N GLY A 36 9.13 -9.83 34.33
CA GLY A 36 8.49 -9.83 35.65
C GLY A 36 9.41 -9.45 36.81
N ALA A 37 10.73 -9.39 36.58
CA ALA A 37 11.73 -8.96 37.55
C ALA A 37 12.07 -7.45 37.41
N GLY A 38 11.61 -6.81 36.34
CA GLY A 38 11.87 -5.40 36.03
C GLY A 38 13.05 -5.17 35.10
N ASP A 39 13.68 -6.22 34.58
CA ASP A 39 14.74 -6.10 33.58
C ASP A 39 14.13 -5.67 32.24
N THR A 40 14.83 -4.78 31.53
CA THR A 40 14.36 -4.21 30.26
C THR A 40 15.27 -4.59 29.10
N GLN A 41 14.69 -4.91 27.95
CA GLN A 41 15.42 -5.15 26.71
C GLN A 41 14.84 -4.33 25.55
N THR A 42 15.71 -3.65 24.81
CA THR A 42 15.35 -2.95 23.57
C THR A 42 15.34 -3.94 22.40
N SER A 43 14.30 -3.87 21.57
CA SER A 43 14.12 -4.69 20.37
C SER A 43 13.55 -3.85 19.22
N THR A 44 13.56 -4.40 18.01
CA THR A 44 13.06 -3.73 16.81
C THR A 44 11.98 -4.53 16.09
N LEU A 45 11.08 -3.83 15.40
CA LEU A 45 10.08 -4.36 14.48
C LEU A 45 10.29 -3.71 13.10
N THR A 46 10.45 -4.55 12.08
CA THR A 46 10.59 -4.13 10.68
C THR A 46 9.34 -4.56 9.91
N ILE A 47 8.73 -3.64 9.19
CA ILE A 47 7.52 -3.88 8.39
C ILE A 47 7.79 -3.47 6.94
N SER A 48 7.36 -4.30 6.00
CA SER A 48 7.39 -4.03 4.56
C SER A 48 6.00 -4.27 3.98
N VAL A 49 5.45 -3.25 3.32
CA VAL A 49 4.14 -3.33 2.67
C VAL A 49 4.35 -3.66 1.19
N THR A 50 3.81 -4.80 0.75
CA THR A 50 3.85 -5.19 -0.67
C THR A 50 2.72 -4.49 -1.42
N PRO A 51 2.96 -3.96 -2.63
CA PRO A 51 1.90 -3.38 -3.43
C PRO A 51 0.88 -4.45 -3.81
N VAL A 52 -0.37 -4.03 -3.96
CA VAL A 52 -1.45 -4.84 -4.53
C VAL A 52 -1.91 -4.12 -5.77
N SER A 53 -1.97 -4.83 -6.91
CA SER A 53 -2.43 -4.21 -8.16
C SER A 53 -3.86 -3.70 -8.00
N ASP A 54 -4.02 -2.42 -8.30
CA ASP A 54 -5.30 -1.70 -8.32
C ASP A 54 -5.66 -1.22 -9.73
N LEU A 55 -4.97 -1.77 -10.74
CA LEU A 55 -5.20 -1.44 -12.13
C LEU A 55 -6.56 -1.99 -12.59
N SER A 56 -7.37 -1.12 -13.15
CA SER A 56 -8.58 -1.47 -13.90
C SER A 56 -8.54 -0.84 -15.27
N ASP A 57 -9.07 -1.55 -16.27
CA ASP A 57 -9.08 -1.15 -17.67
C ASP A 57 -10.34 -1.75 -18.31
N ASP A 58 -11.16 -0.90 -18.91
CA ASP A 58 -12.41 -1.27 -19.57
C ASP A 58 -12.19 -1.42 -21.08
N ASN A 59 -13.07 -2.16 -21.77
CA ASN A 59 -12.95 -2.31 -23.22
C ASN A 59 -13.37 -1.01 -23.96
N GLU A 60 -12.59 -0.57 -24.94
CA GLU A 60 -13.03 0.48 -25.86
C GLU A 60 -14.03 -0.06 -26.89
N THR A 61 -15.06 0.74 -27.18
CA THR A 61 -15.92 0.53 -28.34
C THR A 61 -15.87 1.77 -29.23
N VAL A 62 -15.34 1.61 -30.44
CA VAL A 62 -15.26 2.67 -31.44
C VAL A 62 -16.04 2.26 -32.68
N THR A 63 -16.94 3.11 -33.15
CA THR A 63 -17.64 2.95 -34.43
C THR A 63 -17.16 4.03 -35.39
N VAL A 64 -16.79 3.62 -36.60
CA VAL A 64 -16.31 4.50 -37.65
C VAL A 64 -16.96 4.12 -38.97
N ALA A 65 -17.20 5.09 -39.85
CA ALA A 65 -17.72 4.80 -41.19
C ALA A 65 -16.64 4.12 -42.04
N GLU A 66 -17.05 3.35 -43.04
CA GLU A 66 -16.10 2.85 -44.04
C GLU A 66 -15.34 4.01 -44.68
N ASP A 67 -14.08 3.74 -45.06
CA ASP A 67 -13.15 4.70 -45.65
C ASP A 67 -12.85 5.95 -44.79
N THR A 68 -13.07 5.86 -43.48
CA THR A 68 -12.69 6.90 -42.51
C THR A 68 -11.73 6.35 -41.45
N THR A 69 -10.85 7.22 -40.94
CA THR A 69 -9.88 6.85 -39.91
C THR A 69 -10.53 6.87 -38.53
N ALA A 70 -10.44 5.76 -37.80
CA ALA A 70 -10.74 5.74 -36.37
C ALA A 70 -9.56 6.29 -35.56
N THR A 71 -9.85 7.11 -34.55
CA THR A 71 -8.87 7.65 -33.60
C THR A 71 -9.38 7.47 -32.19
N GLY A 72 -8.48 7.18 -31.24
CA GLY A 72 -8.77 7.03 -29.82
C GLY A 72 -7.49 6.71 -29.06
N ASN A 73 -7.60 6.52 -27.75
CA ASN A 73 -6.52 6.07 -26.89
C ASN A 73 -7.02 4.93 -26.00
N VAL A 74 -6.28 3.82 -25.98
CA VAL A 74 -6.61 2.59 -25.24
C VAL A 74 -6.33 2.70 -23.74
N LEU A 75 -5.94 3.87 -23.27
CA LEU A 75 -5.71 4.15 -21.85
C LEU A 75 -6.73 5.17 -21.31
N ASP A 76 -7.71 5.59 -22.11
CA ASP A 76 -8.68 6.61 -21.70
C ASP A 76 -9.62 6.15 -20.59
N ASN A 77 -9.71 4.84 -20.34
CA ASN A 77 -10.48 4.24 -19.24
C ASN A 77 -9.62 3.46 -18.24
N ALA A 78 -8.29 3.51 -18.39
CA ALA A 78 -7.37 2.85 -17.48
C ALA A 78 -7.24 3.68 -16.19
N GLU A 79 -7.47 3.06 -15.06
CA GLU A 79 -7.40 3.68 -13.74
C GLU A 79 -6.47 2.87 -12.84
N THR A 80 -5.59 3.56 -12.11
CA THR A 80 -4.72 2.99 -11.09
C THR A 80 -4.44 4.06 -10.04
N ALA A 81 -4.44 3.66 -8.76
CA ALA A 81 -4.17 4.55 -7.65
C ALA A 81 -2.67 4.53 -7.25
N ASP A 82 -1.88 3.60 -7.81
CA ASP A 82 -0.42 3.54 -7.74
C ASP A 82 0.30 4.55 -8.67
N GLY A 83 -0.45 5.24 -9.55
CA GLY A 83 0.08 6.19 -10.53
C GLY A 83 0.58 5.53 -11.83
N PRO A 84 0.90 6.32 -12.87
CA PRO A 84 1.36 5.83 -14.16
C PRO A 84 2.81 5.31 -14.15
#